data_AF-A0A1X0X2P2-F1
#
_entry.id   AF-A0A1X0X2P2-F1
#
_cell.length_a   1.000
_cell.length_b   1.000
_cell.length_c   1.000
_cell.angle_alpha   90.00
_cell.angle_beta   90.00
_cell.angle_gamma   90.00
#
_symmetry.space_group_name_H-M   'P 1'
#
loop_
_entity.id
_entity.type
_entity.pdbx_description
1 polymer ?
#
loop_
_entity_poly.entity_id
_entity_poly.type
_entity_poly.pdbx_seq_one_letter_code
_entity_poly.pdbx_strand_id
1 'polypeptide(L)'
;MRQAFQLVLDKLHSFLNGNDDHPQIEDNSLTAMIEQAIQKKTAVHVILAETSFTGDIVKHDANRQQIIVKNFSKNVTRIIRISDIKRLRFVPSTVQKAQKSLFKKE
;
A
#
# COMPACT_ATOMS: atom_id res chain seq x y z
N MET A 1 -28.14 25.27 -10.09
CA MET A 1 -27.30 25.55 -11.28
C MET A 1 -25.86 25.87 -10.90
N ARG A 2 -25.61 26.95 -10.14
CA ARG A 2 -24.25 27.41 -9.80
C ARG A 2 -23.41 26.40 -9.00
N GLN A 3 -24.02 25.73 -8.01
CA GLN A 3 -23.33 24.72 -7.18
C GLN A 3 -22.94 23.47 -7.95
N ALA A 4 -23.84 22.94 -8.79
CA ALA A 4 -23.55 21.77 -9.62
C ALA A 4 -22.45 22.07 -10.66
N PHE A 5 -22.46 23.29 -11.22
CA PHE A 5 -21.43 23.74 -12.14
C PHE A 5 -20.06 23.86 -11.46
N GLN A 6 -20.03 24.39 -10.23
CA GLN A 6 -18.81 24.46 -9.42
C GLN A 6 -18.24 23.06 -9.14
N LEU A 7 -19.10 22.11 -8.79
CA LEU A 7 -18.71 20.73 -8.51
C LEU A 7 -18.11 20.02 -9.73
N VAL A 8 -18.63 20.30 -10.92
CA VAL A 8 -18.07 19.79 -12.19
C VAL A 8 -16.75 20.47 -12.53
N LEU A 9 -16.64 21.79 -12.35
CA LEU A 9 -15.40 22.53 -12.55
C LEU A 9 -14.29 22.04 -11.62
N ASP A 10 -14.58 21.88 -10.33
CA ASP A 10 -13.62 21.40 -9.34
C ASP A 10 -13.12 19.99 -9.70
N LYS A 11 -14.02 19.13 -10.20
CA LYS A 11 -13.67 17.77 -10.64
C LYS A 11 -12.82 17.78 -11.92
N LEU A 12 -13.10 18.67 -12.87
CA LEU A 12 -12.27 18.82 -14.08
C LEU A 12 -10.89 19.38 -13.75
N HIS A 13 -10.82 20.32 -12.81
CA HIS A 13 -9.55 20.90 -12.35
C HIS A 13 -8.70 19.85 -11.62
N SER A 14 -9.32 19.05 -10.76
CA SER A 14 -8.71 17.89 -10.11
C SER A 14 -8.21 16.83 -11.11
N PHE A 15 -8.94 16.60 -12.21
CA PHE A 15 -8.52 15.68 -13.27
C PHE A 15 -7.34 16.21 -14.10
N LEU A 16 -7.39 17.48 -14.52
CA LEU A 16 -6.36 18.11 -15.36
C LEU A 16 -5.06 18.35 -14.61
N ASN A 17 -5.14 18.71 -13.33
CA ASN A 17 -3.98 18.91 -12.47
C ASN A 17 -3.49 17.61 -11.82
N GLY A 18 -4.05 16.46 -12.24
CA GLY A 18 -3.61 15.15 -11.78
C GLY A 18 -3.61 15.04 -10.27
N ASN A 19 -4.79 15.17 -9.66
CA ASN A 19 -5.07 15.00 -8.23
C ASN A 19 -3.86 14.62 -7.35
N ASP A 20 -3.08 15.63 -6.96
CA ASP A 20 -2.07 15.55 -5.89
C ASP A 20 -2.71 15.57 -4.49
N ASP A 21 -4.02 15.31 -4.42
CA ASP A 21 -4.65 14.77 -3.22
C ASP A 21 -4.19 13.31 -3.04
N HIS A 22 -2.90 13.14 -2.80
CA HIS A 22 -2.49 12.14 -1.85
C HIS A 22 -2.89 12.73 -0.49
N PRO A 23 -4.03 12.33 0.12
CA PRO A 23 -4.15 12.54 1.55
C PRO A 23 -2.90 11.89 2.13
N GLN A 24 -1.99 12.73 2.63
CA GLN A 24 -0.86 12.31 3.44
C GLN A 24 -1.49 11.34 4.43
N ILE A 25 -1.15 10.05 4.32
CA ILE A 25 -1.71 9.07 5.23
C ILE A 25 -1.20 9.54 6.59
N GLU A 26 -2.10 9.97 7.47
CA GLU A 26 -1.72 10.30 8.83
C GLU A 26 -0.90 9.13 9.36
N ASP A 27 0.31 9.38 9.87
CA ASP A 27 1.26 8.32 10.24
C ASP A 27 0.63 7.27 11.17
N ASN A 28 -0.32 7.71 11.99
CA ASN A 28 -1.13 6.86 12.87
C ASN A 28 -2.01 5.87 12.09
N SER A 29 -2.62 6.31 10.99
CA SER A 29 -3.42 5.46 10.08
C SER A 29 -2.55 4.43 9.36
N LEU A 30 -1.35 4.83 8.88
CA LEU A 30 -0.44 3.91 8.18
C LEU A 30 0.07 2.80 9.12
N THR A 31 0.46 3.19 10.34
CA THR A 31 0.96 2.26 11.35
C THR A 31 -0.10 1.23 11.72
N ALA A 32 -1.35 1.66 11.94
CA ALA A 32 -2.47 0.76 12.21
C ALA A 32 -2.72 -0.24 11.06
N MET A 33 -2.59 0.20 9.80
CA MET A 33 -2.71 -0.71 8.65
C MET A 33 -1.59 -1.75 8.60
N ILE A 34 -0.35 -1.36 8.93
CA ILE A 34 0.81 -2.25 8.99
C ILE A 34 0.62 -3.30 10.09
N GLU A 35 0.23 -2.88 11.29
CA GLU A 35 -0.06 -3.78 12.41
C GLU A 35 -1.20 -4.74 12.08
N GLN A 36 -2.26 -4.24 11.45
CA GLN A 36 -3.36 -5.08 10.98
C GLN A 36 -2.89 -6.13 9.96
N ALA A 37 -2.01 -5.75 9.03
CA ALA A 37 -1.47 -6.69 8.04
C ALA A 37 -0.68 -7.83 8.70
N ILE A 38 0.15 -7.51 9.70
CA ILE A 38 0.94 -8.48 10.47
C ILE A 38 0.01 -9.39 11.27
N GLN A 39 -0.93 -8.82 12.03
CA GLN A 39 -1.86 -9.56 12.88
C GLN A 39 -2.73 -10.53 12.06
N LYS A 40 -3.30 -10.04 10.95
CA LYS A 40 -4.18 -10.82 10.07
C LYS A 40 -3.42 -11.68 9.06
N LYS A 41 -2.08 -11.65 9.07
CA LYS A 41 -1.21 -12.33 8.10
C LYS A 41 -1.67 -12.12 6.65
N THR A 42 -2.03 -10.87 6.36
CA THR A 42 -2.59 -10.46 5.06
C THR A 42 -1.53 -9.71 4.26
N ALA A 43 -1.35 -10.12 3.01
CA ALA A 43 -0.40 -9.46 2.13
C ALA A 43 -0.82 -8.03 1.80
N VAL A 44 0.18 -7.18 1.59
CA VAL A 44 0.02 -5.78 1.22
C VAL A 44 0.69 -5.49 -0.13
N HIS A 45 0.19 -4.46 -0.80
CA HIS A 45 0.87 -3.78 -1.89
C HIS A 45 1.35 -2.43 -1.37
N VAL A 46 2.66 -2.26 -1.31
CA VAL A 46 3.32 -1.04 -0.85
C VAL A 46 3.75 -0.24 -2.08
N ILE A 47 3.26 0.99 -2.18
CA ILE A 47 3.57 1.91 -3.28
C ILE A 47 4.58 2.93 -2.76
N LEU A 48 5.71 3.03 -3.45
CA LEU A 48 6.82 3.94 -3.17
C LEU A 48 6.88 5.00 -4.28
N ALA A 49 7.94 5.82 -4.29
CA ALA A 49 8.08 6.91 -5.25
C ALA A 49 7.95 6.49 -6.71
N GLU A 50 8.73 5.49 -7.12
CA GLU A 50 8.84 5.02 -8.51
C GLU A 50 8.61 3.50 -8.64
N THR A 51 8.49 2.81 -7.51
CA THR A 51 8.39 1.34 -7.49
C THR A 51 7.30 0.91 -6.53
N SER A 52 6.90 -0.35 -6.63
CA SER A 52 5.99 -0.97 -5.67
C SER A 52 6.53 -2.34 -5.27
N PHE A 53 6.01 -2.85 -4.15
CA PHE A 53 6.35 -4.18 -3.67
C PHE A 53 5.13 -4.85 -3.08
N THR A 54 4.86 -6.08 -3.50
CA THR A 54 3.73 -6.88 -3.02
C THR A 54 4.25 -8.03 -2.18
N GLY A 55 3.70 -8.20 -0.98
CA GLY A 55 4.12 -9.28 -0.11
C GLY A 55 3.52 -9.24 1.28
N ASP A 56 3.92 -10.21 2.09
CA ASP A 56 3.57 -10.30 3.50
C ASP A 56 4.53 -9.40 4.31
N ILE A 57 3.99 -8.54 5.18
CA ILE A 57 4.81 -7.82 6.16
C ILE A 57 5.22 -8.82 7.25
N VAL A 58 6.53 -9.05 7.38
CA VAL A 58 7.09 -9.98 8.35
C VAL A 58 7.40 -9.29 9.67
N LYS A 59 7.81 -8.02 9.62
CA LYS A 59 8.18 -7.24 10.81
C LYS A 59 7.94 -5.76 10.58
N HIS A 60 7.48 -5.09 11.63
CA HIS A 60 7.52 -3.63 11.78
C HIS A 60 8.58 -3.30 12.86
N ASP A 61 9.53 -2.43 12.53
CA ASP A 61 10.57 -1.95 13.43
C ASP A 61 10.33 -0.46 13.71
N ALA A 62 9.62 -0.19 14.82
CA ALA A 62 9.23 1.16 15.21
C ALA A 62 10.43 2.04 15.57
N ASN A 63 11.53 1.46 16.07
CA ASN A 63 12.73 2.22 16.42
C ASN A 63 13.40 2.78 15.18
N ARG A 64 13.46 1.99 14.11
CA ARG A 64 14.11 2.36 12.84
C ARG A 64 13.12 2.89 11.80
N GLN A 65 11.83 3.02 12.16
CA GLN A 65 10.75 3.47 11.29
C GLN A 65 10.76 2.75 9.93
N GLN A 66 10.77 1.41 9.97
CA GLN A 66 10.85 0.57 8.77
C GLN A 66 10.03 -0.72 8.88
N ILE A 67 9.63 -1.26 7.74
CA ILE A 67 8.99 -2.58 7.61
C ILE A 67 9.85 -3.53 6.78
N ILE A 68 9.74 -4.82 7.08
CA ILE A 68 10.34 -5.91 6.32
C ILE A 68 9.23 -6.66 5.61
N VAL A 69 9.24 -6.65 4.28
CA VAL A 69 8.21 -7.28 3.44
C VAL A 69 8.83 -8.41 2.63
N LYS A 70 8.18 -9.57 2.58
CA LYS A 70 8.59 -10.72 1.76
C LYS A 70 7.56 -11.00 0.66
N ASN A 71 8.03 -11.28 -0.55
CA ASN A 71 7.15 -11.67 -1.65
C ASN A 71 6.44 -13.02 -1.37
N PHE A 72 5.45 -13.37 -2.20
CA PHE A 72 4.64 -14.58 -2.00
C PHE A 72 5.46 -15.89 -2.03
N SER A 73 6.53 -15.94 -2.83
CA SER A 73 7.45 -17.09 -2.92
C SER A 73 8.46 -17.14 -1.77
N LYS A 74 8.48 -16.13 -0.88
CA LYS A 74 9.36 -16.00 0.29
C LYS A 74 10.87 -15.96 0.00
N ASN A 75 11.26 -15.82 -1.26
CA ASN A 75 12.66 -15.77 -1.70
C ASN A 75 13.20 -14.34 -1.85
N VAL A 76 12.32 -13.32 -1.95
CA VAL A 76 12.72 -11.92 -2.05
C VAL A 76 12.22 -11.16 -0.84
N THR A 77 13.12 -10.41 -0.19
CA THR A 77 12.81 -9.56 0.97
C THR A 77 13.19 -8.12 0.67
N ARG A 78 12.34 -7.17 1.05
CA ARG A 78 12.62 -5.74 0.95
C ARG A 78 12.44 -5.06 2.30
N ILE A 79 13.42 -4.25 2.70
CA ILE A 79 13.32 -3.33 3.83
C ILE A 79 12.84 -1.99 3.27
N ILE A 80 11.77 -1.45 3.83
CA ILE A 80 11.12 -0.21 3.36
C ILE A 80 10.97 0.72 4.55
N ARG A 81 11.49 1.95 4.46
CA ARG A 81 11.26 2.97 5.50
C ARG A 81 9.82 3.49 5.39
N ILE A 82 9.20 3.76 6.54
CA ILE A 82 7.82 4.27 6.59
C ILE A 82 7.69 5.57 5.79
N SER A 83 8.68 6.47 5.88
CA SER A 83 8.74 7.74 5.14
C SER A 83 8.71 7.59 3.61
N ASP A 84 9.17 6.45 3.10
CA ASP A 84 9.24 6.19 1.66
C ASP A 84 7.91 5.63 1.11
N ILE A 85 6.95 5.29 1.99
CA ILE A 85 5.65 4.74 1.63
C ILE A 85 4.72 5.88 1.21
N LYS A 86 4.43 5.96 -0.08
CA LYS A 86 3.38 6.85 -0.60
C LYS A 86 1.98 6.31 -0.27
N ARG A 87 1.80 4.99 -0.35
CA ARG A 87 0.50 4.35 -0.12
C ARG A 87 0.64 2.87 0.24
N LEU A 88 -0.24 2.39 1.12
CA LEU A 88 -0.35 0.98 1.48
C LEU A 88 -1.78 0.47 1.21
N ARG A 89 -1.89 -0.75 0.66
CA ARG A 89 -3.16 -1.39 0.34
C ARG A 89 -3.12 -2.88 0.65
N PHE A 90 -4.23 -3.45 1.12
CA PHE A 90 -4.36 -4.90 1.27
C PHE A 90 -4.53 -5.55 -0.11
N VAL A 91 -3.86 -6.69 -0.30
CA VAL A 91 -4.03 -7.49 -1.50
C VAL A 91 -5.33 -8.31 -1.38
N PRO A 92 -6.22 -8.32 -2.38
CA PRO A 92 -7.43 -9.16 -2.34
C PRO A 92 -7.11 -10.64 -2.12
N SER A 93 -7.94 -11.33 -1.34
CA SER A 93 -7.72 -12.74 -0.98
C SER A 93 -7.65 -13.67 -2.19
N THR A 94 -8.42 -13.39 -3.26
CA THR A 94 -8.37 -14.13 -4.54
C THR A 94 -6.99 -14.04 -5.19
N VAL A 95 -6.39 -12.84 -5.21
CA VAL A 95 -5.05 -12.61 -5.74
C VAL A 95 -4.00 -13.32 -4.88
N GLN A 96 -4.12 -13.22 -3.56
CA GLN A 96 -3.21 -13.91 -2.63
C GLN A 96 -3.22 -15.43 -2.86
N LYS A 97 -4.41 -16.03 -3.04
CA LYS A 97 -4.56 -17.47 -3.32
C LYS A 97 -3.92 -17.85 -4.66
N ALA A 98 -4.24 -17.10 -5.72
CA ALA A 98 -3.70 -17.36 -7.06
C ALA A 98 -2.17 -17.27 -7.12
N GLN A 99 -1.59 -16.25 -6.48
CA GLN A 99 -0.14 -16.08 -6.39
C GLN A 99 0.50 -17.22 -5.60
N LYS A 100 -0.05 -17.58 -4.42
CA LYS A 100 0.48 -18.69 -3.61
C LYS A 100 0.37 -20.06 -4.31
N SER A 101 -0.68 -20.31 -5.10
CA SER A 101 -0.79 -21.56 -5.87
C SER A 101 0.21 -21.66 -7.01
N LEU A 102 0.56 -20.53 -7.64
CA LEU A 102 1.54 -20.49 -8.74
C LEU A 102 2.92 -20.96 -8.26
N PHE A 103 3.31 -20.59 -7.04
CA PHE A 103 4.62 -20.90 -6.45
C PHE A 103 4.66 -22.14 -5.55
N LYS A 104 3.56 -22.90 -5.45
CA LYS A 104 3.48 -24.15 -4.68
C LYS A 104 3.74 -25.41 -5.52
N LYS A 105 4.04 -25.26 -6.80
CA LYS A 105 4.12 -26.35 -7.78
C LYS A 105 5.49 -27.04 -7.85
N GLU A 106 6.38 -26.79 -6.90
CA GLU A 106 7.72 -27.39 -6.79
C GLU A 106 7.81 -28.34 -5.58
#